data_AF-A0AAF0YFM0-F1
#
_entry.id   AF-A0AAF0YFM0-F1
#
_cell.length_a   1.000
_cell.length_b   1.000
_cell.length_c   1.000
_cell.angle_alpha   90.00
_cell.angle_beta   90.00
_cell.angle_gamma   90.00
#
_symmetry.space_group_name_H-M   'P 1'
#
loop_
_entity.id
_entity.type
_entity.pdbx_description
1 polymer ?
#
loop_
_entity_poly.entity_id
_entity_poly.type
_entity_poly.pdbx_seq_one_letter_code
_entity_poly.pdbx_strand_id
1 'polypeptide(L)'
;MAHAATVITAAALSASPPTAFRRSSTPGPTGRAKRPLRVSYGATTTVPAVQVRGVSPDGANGLAGNGEAECDDDDENDDDLDDYELVEEGAPIINVTWRFISRLYLLVPFVTILFVALLVAIIVYGWPPSADERSHGQVYPHPIFWKAFLVGLFASFTVQSLRVPTWVGVSWLLLSNSWTIVLSTVVHAVLHEGIRLVSIPLTIPSPTSGFHSSYYLGLGWGVAEAAWGIVQGWEQLELYRDLLEEERWDEEAPLCDEPAEIANGNGNGNNGLATVPETEALLVADAEEQQYLEDEAELALRVEVLERMRARQELEDAFGLPFPNIPFPLHLLWRLDTLLLNLGLTLILSAYYFDSEPIYKHQTFASGGKDWEPAEPNSTPSPYLPLVWGLVTVLHIALSLVWKIVGSAGVGAVTWGGLIVALGTVFAGLGAWGGVV
;
A
#
# COMPACT_ATOMS: atom_id res chain seq x y z
N MET A 1 2.03 -9.66 -59.42
CA MET A 1 0.63 -9.74 -59.90
C MET A 1 -0.16 -10.60 -58.93
N ALA A 2 -1.25 -10.04 -58.39
CA ALA A 2 -2.28 -10.65 -57.52
C ALA A 2 -1.82 -11.15 -56.13
N HIS A 3 -1.96 -10.33 -55.07
CA HIS A 3 -3.15 -10.17 -54.21
C HIS A 3 -3.55 -11.43 -53.40
N ALA A 4 -3.26 -11.40 -52.10
CA ALA A 4 -4.01 -12.14 -51.09
C ALA A 4 -4.25 -11.18 -49.91
N ALA A 5 -5.47 -10.64 -49.86
CA ALA A 5 -5.98 -9.80 -48.78
C ALA A 5 -6.72 -10.71 -47.79
N THR A 6 -6.38 -10.63 -46.50
CA THR A 6 -7.17 -11.26 -45.43
C THR A 6 -7.89 -10.16 -44.66
N VAL A 7 -9.19 -10.08 -44.93
CA VAL A 7 -10.19 -9.29 -44.22
C VAL A 7 -10.67 -10.14 -43.04
N ILE A 8 -10.65 -9.60 -41.82
CA ILE A 8 -11.46 -10.14 -40.71
C ILE A 8 -12.43 -9.05 -40.26
N THR A 9 -13.69 -9.37 -40.50
CA THR A 9 -14.88 -8.54 -40.33
C THR A 9 -15.37 -8.61 -38.88
N ALA A 10 -15.81 -7.46 -38.38
CA ALA A 10 -16.59 -7.31 -37.16
C ALA A 10 -17.95 -8.03 -37.24
N ALA A 11 -18.36 -8.66 -36.14
CA ALA A 11 -19.74 -9.08 -35.92
C ALA A 11 -20.17 -8.68 -34.51
N ALA A 12 -20.97 -7.62 -34.45
CA ALA A 12 -21.82 -7.28 -33.32
C ALA A 12 -23.25 -7.70 -33.68
N LEU A 13 -23.97 -8.37 -32.79
CA LEU A 13 -25.39 -8.09 -32.49
C LEU A 13 -26.01 -9.05 -31.46
N SER A 14 -26.76 -8.42 -30.55
CA SER A 14 -28.09 -8.83 -30.08
C SER A 14 -28.17 -9.71 -28.82
N ALA A 15 -28.44 -9.06 -27.68
CA ALA A 15 -29.33 -9.60 -26.65
C ALA A 15 -30.13 -8.45 -25.99
N SER A 16 -31.45 -8.57 -26.07
CA SER A 16 -32.48 -7.66 -25.55
C SER A 16 -32.65 -7.78 -24.02
N PRO A 17 -33.30 -6.80 -23.35
CA PRO A 17 -33.36 -6.72 -21.89
C PRO A 17 -34.65 -7.33 -21.31
N PRO A 18 -34.67 -7.76 -20.03
CA PRO A 18 -35.92 -8.02 -19.32
C PRO A 18 -36.26 -6.91 -18.31
N THR A 19 -37.43 -6.33 -18.55
CA THR A 19 -38.55 -6.08 -17.61
C THR A 19 -38.34 -5.30 -16.30
N ALA A 20 -39.18 -4.28 -16.20
CA ALA A 20 -39.52 -3.48 -15.05
C ALA A 20 -39.86 -4.27 -13.78
N PHE A 21 -39.36 -3.78 -12.64
CA PHE A 21 -39.89 -4.12 -11.32
C PHE A 21 -40.31 -2.87 -10.55
N ARG A 22 -41.39 -3.06 -9.81
CA ARG A 22 -42.38 -2.13 -9.29
C ARG A 22 -41.90 -1.48 -7.99
N ARG A 23 -42.04 -0.16 -7.86
CA ARG A 23 -41.87 0.58 -6.59
C ARG A 23 -43.03 0.23 -5.63
N SER A 24 -42.70 -0.26 -4.44
CA SER A 24 -43.57 -0.19 -3.26
C SER A 24 -42.82 0.56 -2.17
N SER A 25 -43.41 1.66 -1.72
CA SER A 25 -42.97 2.50 -0.62
C SER A 25 -43.59 2.04 0.69
N THR A 26 -42.78 1.77 1.70
CA THR A 26 -43.13 1.81 3.12
C THR A 26 -41.92 2.32 3.94
N PRO A 27 -42.12 3.15 4.98
CA PRO A 27 -41.03 3.74 5.76
C PRO A 27 -40.83 3.05 7.13
N GLY A 28 -39.58 3.04 7.60
CA GLY A 28 -39.19 2.86 9.01
C GLY A 28 -38.01 1.89 9.22
N PRO A 29 -37.38 1.89 10.41
CA PRO A 29 -36.89 3.00 11.24
C PRO A 29 -35.35 3.15 11.13
N THR A 30 -34.83 4.21 11.74
CA THR A 30 -33.44 4.65 11.73
C THR A 30 -32.47 3.63 12.33
N GLY A 31 -31.82 2.83 11.47
CA GLY A 31 -30.63 2.05 11.80
C GLY A 31 -29.37 2.91 11.76
N ARG A 32 -28.68 3.00 12.90
CA ARG A 32 -27.35 3.59 13.03
C ARG A 32 -26.41 2.81 12.09
N ALA A 33 -25.95 3.45 11.02
CA ALA A 33 -25.12 2.81 10.01
C ALA A 33 -23.81 2.32 10.63
N LYS A 34 -23.67 1.00 10.83
CA LYS A 34 -22.38 0.35 11.08
C LYS A 34 -21.45 0.72 9.92
N ARG A 35 -20.29 1.31 10.22
CA ARG A 35 -19.27 1.58 9.21
C ARG A 35 -18.89 0.23 8.58
N PRO A 36 -18.77 0.13 7.24
CA PRO A 36 -18.31 -1.10 6.63
C PRO A 36 -16.90 -1.42 7.15
N LEU A 37 -16.73 -2.61 7.75
CA LEU A 37 -15.42 -3.16 8.10
C LEU A 37 -14.57 -3.18 6.84
N ARG A 38 -13.56 -2.31 6.80
CA ARG A 38 -12.58 -2.27 5.72
C ARG A 38 -11.51 -3.29 6.08
N VAL A 39 -11.68 -4.52 5.63
CA VAL A 39 -10.65 -5.56 5.77
C VAL A 39 -9.43 -5.12 4.98
N SER A 40 -8.39 -4.67 5.69
CA SER A 40 -7.13 -4.27 5.09
C SER A 40 -6.35 -5.53 4.67
N TYR A 41 -6.52 -5.94 3.41
CA TYR A 41 -5.78 -7.03 2.78
C TYR A 41 -4.33 -6.62 2.41
N GLY A 42 -3.66 -5.87 3.29
CA GLY A 42 -2.29 -5.37 3.08
C GLY A 42 -1.19 -6.15 3.81
N ALA A 43 -1.53 -6.86 4.89
CA ALA A 43 -0.56 -7.62 5.68
C ALA A 43 -0.54 -9.09 5.23
N THR A 44 0.36 -9.42 4.30
CA THR A 44 0.68 -10.82 3.95
C THR A 44 1.97 -11.23 4.64
N THR A 45 1.93 -11.46 5.96
CA THR A 45 2.90 -12.35 6.64
C THR A 45 2.53 -12.64 8.10
N THR A 46 2.96 -13.80 8.59
CA THR A 46 2.66 -14.31 9.94
C THR A 46 3.90 -14.52 10.80
N VAL A 47 3.75 -14.07 12.06
CA VAL A 47 4.27 -14.56 13.35
C VAL A 47 5.45 -15.54 13.30
N PRO A 48 6.66 -15.16 13.75
CA PRO A 48 7.57 -16.16 14.32
C PRO A 48 6.90 -16.74 15.57
N ALA A 49 6.80 -18.07 15.67
CA ALA A 49 6.36 -18.73 16.89
C ALA A 49 7.24 -18.22 18.05
N VAL A 50 6.69 -17.33 18.87
CA VAL A 50 7.29 -16.95 20.13
C VAL A 50 7.27 -18.22 20.97
N GLN A 51 8.42 -18.87 21.05
CA GLN A 51 8.65 -19.87 22.09
C GLN A 51 8.57 -19.12 23.42
N VAL A 52 7.38 -19.13 24.01
CA VAL A 52 7.21 -18.83 25.43
C VAL A 52 8.11 -19.83 26.16
N ARG A 53 9.24 -19.31 26.64
CA ARG A 53 10.20 -20.05 27.43
C ARG A 53 9.49 -20.36 28.74
N GLY A 54 8.94 -21.57 28.83
CA GLY A 54 8.28 -22.06 30.04
C GLY A 54 9.20 -21.85 31.24
N VAL A 55 8.75 -21.02 32.17
CA VAL A 55 9.34 -20.89 33.49
C VAL A 55 9.11 -22.23 34.19
N SER A 56 10.20 -22.92 34.48
CA SER A 56 10.22 -24.21 35.17
C SER A 56 9.71 -24.03 36.60
N PRO A 57 8.73 -24.82 37.07
CA PRO A 57 8.29 -24.79 38.46
C PRO A 57 9.16 -25.75 39.28
N ASP A 58 10.22 -25.24 39.89
CA ASP A 58 10.97 -25.96 40.92
C ASP A 58 11.11 -25.05 42.15
N GLY A 59 10.45 -25.41 43.25
CA GLY A 59 10.61 -24.66 44.50
C GLY A 59 9.62 -24.99 45.61
N ALA A 60 9.30 -26.27 45.84
CA ALA A 60 8.59 -26.71 47.04
C ALA A 60 9.44 -26.50 48.30
N ASN A 61 8.93 -25.72 49.26
CA ASN A 61 9.16 -25.76 50.71
C ASN A 61 8.08 -24.82 51.30
N GLY A 62 7.05 -25.26 52.01
CA GLY A 62 7.08 -26.12 53.18
C GLY A 62 7.08 -25.23 54.42
N LEU A 63 5.89 -24.82 54.90
CA LEU A 63 5.68 -24.34 56.27
C LEU A 63 4.19 -24.39 56.63
N ALA A 64 3.88 -25.28 57.56
CA ALA A 64 2.59 -25.40 58.21
C ALA A 64 2.40 -24.24 59.19
N GLY A 65 1.29 -23.53 59.07
CA GLY A 65 0.82 -22.51 60.01
C GLY A 65 -0.68 -22.65 60.20
N ASN A 66 -1.07 -23.00 61.43
CA ASN A 66 -2.42 -23.25 61.89
C ASN A 66 -3.15 -21.92 62.17
N GLY A 67 -4.43 -21.85 61.78
CA GLY A 67 -5.50 -21.10 62.46
C GLY A 67 -5.49 -19.58 62.27
N GLU A 68 -6.56 -19.04 61.71
CA GLU A 68 -7.73 -18.55 62.42
C GLU A 68 -8.83 -18.21 61.39
N ALA A 69 -10.08 -18.32 61.84
CA ALA A 69 -11.27 -18.04 61.05
C ALA A 69 -11.42 -16.52 60.90
N GLU A 70 -11.46 -16.04 59.66
CA GLU A 70 -11.76 -14.66 59.33
C GLU A 70 -12.73 -14.64 58.15
N CYS A 71 -13.61 -13.66 58.19
CA CYS A 71 -14.98 -13.68 57.70
C CYS A 71 -15.09 -13.64 56.17
N ASP A 72 -16.12 -14.33 55.66
CA ASP A 72 -16.69 -14.14 54.31
C ASP A 72 -17.09 -12.66 54.13
N ASP A 73 -16.37 -11.93 53.29
CA ASP A 73 -16.84 -10.72 52.61
C ASP A 73 -16.74 -11.02 51.10
N ASP A 74 -17.87 -11.45 50.53
CA ASP A 74 -18.10 -11.69 49.10
C ASP A 74 -18.13 -10.35 48.32
N ASP A 75 -16.98 -9.70 48.16
CA ASP A 75 -16.77 -8.60 47.20
C ASP A 75 -15.78 -9.05 46.09
N GLU A 76 -15.94 -10.30 45.61
CA GLU A 76 -15.25 -10.82 44.43
C GLU A 76 -15.96 -10.36 43.14
N ASN A 77 -15.61 -9.20 42.57
CA ASN A 77 -15.67 -9.01 41.10
C ASN A 77 -15.08 -7.74 40.48
N ASP A 78 -14.25 -6.94 41.18
CA ASP A 78 -13.68 -5.72 40.58
C ASP A 78 -12.16 -5.79 40.27
N ASP A 79 -11.49 -6.93 40.49
CA ASP A 79 -10.03 -7.07 40.31
C ASP A 79 -9.56 -7.44 38.87
N ASP A 80 -10.47 -7.62 37.90
CA ASP A 80 -10.11 -8.06 36.53
C ASP A 80 -9.76 -6.91 35.55
N LEU A 81 -9.74 -5.65 36.01
CA LEU A 81 -9.48 -4.48 35.13
C LEU A 81 -8.04 -3.93 35.19
N ASP A 82 -7.22 -4.35 36.16
CA ASP A 82 -5.85 -3.83 36.32
C ASP A 82 -4.79 -4.56 35.46
N ASP A 83 -5.16 -5.66 34.81
CA ASP A 83 -4.24 -6.43 33.94
C ASP A 83 -3.98 -5.76 32.56
N TYR A 84 -4.66 -4.66 32.24
CA TYR A 84 -4.48 -3.94 30.97
C TYR A 84 -3.33 -2.93 31.01
N GLU A 85 -2.86 -2.49 32.18
CA GLU A 85 -1.82 -1.46 32.31
C GLU A 85 -0.39 -2.03 32.23
N LEU A 86 -0.22 -3.35 32.38
CA LEU A 86 1.09 -4.01 32.44
C LEU A 86 1.77 -4.30 31.08
N VAL A 87 1.11 -4.02 29.95
CA VAL A 87 1.64 -4.40 28.61
C VAL A 87 2.38 -3.26 27.90
N GLU A 88 2.33 -2.02 28.39
CA GLU A 88 2.95 -0.86 27.72
C GLU A 88 4.35 -0.47 28.20
N GLU A 89 4.96 -1.21 29.12
CA GLU A 89 6.28 -0.88 29.71
C GLU A 89 7.47 -0.97 28.72
N GLY A 90 7.21 -1.18 27.43
CA GLY A 90 8.20 -1.18 26.35
C GLY A 90 7.80 -0.41 25.09
N ALA A 91 6.70 0.35 25.12
CA ALA A 91 6.26 1.09 23.95
C ALA A 91 7.33 2.13 23.55
N PRO A 92 7.72 2.21 22.26
CA PRO A 92 8.70 3.19 21.82
C PRO A 92 8.15 4.60 22.08
N ILE A 93 8.89 5.42 22.81
CA ILE A 93 8.51 6.81 23.10
C ILE A 93 8.50 7.59 21.78
N ILE A 94 7.30 7.92 21.27
CA ILE A 94 7.12 8.72 20.06
C ILE A 94 6.80 10.17 20.46
N ASN A 95 7.77 11.06 20.32
CA ASN A 95 7.68 12.46 20.76
C ASN A 95 6.86 13.39 19.83
N VAL A 96 5.93 12.86 19.04
CA VAL A 96 5.26 13.63 17.97
C VAL A 96 3.76 13.38 17.93
N THR A 97 2.96 14.44 18.06
CA THR A 97 1.49 14.32 18.03
C THR A 97 0.94 13.83 16.69
N TRP A 98 -0.14 13.06 16.73
CA TRP A 98 -0.85 12.56 15.52
C TRP A 98 -1.19 13.68 14.53
N ARG A 99 -1.69 14.81 15.03
CA ARG A 99 -2.08 15.97 14.22
C ARG A 99 -0.92 16.56 13.45
N PHE A 100 0.28 16.56 14.03
CA PHE A 100 1.47 17.08 13.37
C PHE A 100 1.92 16.14 12.25
N ILE A 101 2.05 14.83 12.54
CA ILE A 101 2.55 13.85 11.56
C ILE A 101 1.57 13.68 10.39
N SER A 102 0.27 13.57 10.67
CA SER A 102 -0.75 13.47 9.62
C SER A 102 -0.75 14.69 8.69
N ARG A 103 -0.61 15.91 9.22
CA ARG A 103 -0.48 17.14 8.41
C ARG A 103 0.82 17.17 7.62
N LEU A 104 1.91 16.71 8.21
CA LEU A 104 3.19 16.61 7.52
C LEU A 104 3.11 15.60 6.37
N TYR A 105 2.45 14.45 6.58
CA TYR A 105 2.28 13.41 5.56
C TYR A 105 1.34 13.85 4.41
N LEU A 106 0.40 14.79 4.62
CA LEU A 106 -0.36 15.43 3.53
C LEU A 106 0.54 16.16 2.52
N LEU A 107 1.77 16.50 2.87
CA LEU A 107 2.72 17.14 1.95
C LEU A 107 3.28 16.13 0.92
N VAL A 108 3.26 14.82 1.20
CA VAL A 108 3.73 13.78 0.27
C VAL A 108 2.99 13.78 -1.07
N PRO A 109 1.65 13.68 -1.14
CA PRO A 109 0.94 13.74 -2.41
C PRO A 109 1.15 15.07 -3.12
N PHE A 110 1.23 16.19 -2.40
CA PHE A 110 1.44 17.50 -3.01
C PHE A 110 2.81 17.61 -3.70
N VAL A 111 3.90 17.22 -3.02
CA VAL A 111 5.24 17.22 -3.61
C VAL A 111 5.34 16.21 -4.75
N THR A 112 4.68 15.05 -4.63
CA THR A 112 4.64 14.05 -5.70
C THR A 112 3.95 14.60 -6.95
N ILE A 113 2.80 15.29 -6.80
CA ILE A 113 2.11 15.96 -7.91
C ILE A 113 2.98 17.05 -8.53
N LEU A 114 3.62 17.88 -7.70
CA LEU A 114 4.54 18.90 -8.18
C LEU A 114 5.69 18.30 -9.00
N PHE A 115 6.28 17.21 -8.51
CA PHE A 115 7.35 16.51 -9.22
C PHE A 115 6.88 15.90 -10.55
N VAL A 116 5.69 15.28 -10.58
CA VAL A 116 5.08 14.80 -11.83
C VAL A 116 4.83 15.96 -12.80
N ALA A 117 4.34 17.11 -12.32
CA ALA A 117 4.17 18.30 -13.14
C ALA A 117 5.50 18.82 -13.70
N LEU A 118 6.59 18.76 -12.92
CA LEU A 118 7.93 19.06 -13.40
C LEU A 118 8.41 18.07 -14.46
N LEU A 119 8.19 16.76 -14.28
CA LEU A 119 8.53 15.75 -15.30
C LEU A 119 7.74 15.94 -16.60
N VAL A 120 6.47 16.35 -16.51
CA VAL A 120 5.65 16.72 -17.67
C VAL A 120 6.17 18.00 -18.32
N ALA A 121 6.49 19.02 -17.53
CA ALA A 121 7.04 20.27 -18.07
C ALA A 121 8.39 20.04 -18.77
N ILE A 122 9.26 19.20 -18.20
CA ILE A 122 10.54 18.80 -18.77
C ILE A 122 10.35 18.15 -20.15
N ILE A 123 9.42 17.21 -20.32
CA ILE A 123 9.21 16.57 -21.62
C ILE A 123 8.49 17.48 -22.64
N VAL A 124 7.58 18.35 -22.17
CA VAL A 124 6.81 19.25 -23.05
C VAL A 124 7.65 20.41 -23.57
N TYR A 125 8.53 20.97 -22.73
CA TYR A 125 9.30 22.18 -23.04
C TYR A 125 10.81 21.96 -23.19
N GLY A 126 11.36 20.89 -22.60
CA GLY A 126 12.81 20.67 -22.55
C GLY A 126 13.44 20.26 -23.88
N TRP A 127 12.67 19.64 -24.78
CA TRP A 127 13.15 19.13 -26.07
C TRP A 127 12.43 19.80 -27.24
N PRO A 128 12.81 21.01 -27.67
CA PRO A 128 12.23 21.62 -28.86
C PRO A 128 12.52 20.76 -30.10
N PRO A 129 11.55 20.50 -30.99
CA PRO A 129 11.76 19.66 -32.16
C PRO A 129 12.73 20.35 -33.13
N SER A 130 13.58 19.52 -33.72
CA SER A 130 14.49 19.86 -34.81
C SER A 130 13.73 20.33 -36.05
N ALA A 131 14.43 20.96 -37.00
CA ALA A 131 13.80 21.42 -38.25
C ALA A 131 13.19 20.26 -39.03
N ASP A 132 13.83 19.10 -39.01
CA ASP A 132 13.40 17.90 -39.71
C ASP A 132 12.14 17.27 -39.08
N GLU A 133 12.12 17.16 -37.75
CA GLU A 133 10.93 16.71 -37.00
C GLU A 133 9.71 17.60 -37.26
N ARG A 134 9.90 18.92 -37.40
CA ARG A 134 8.81 19.84 -37.76
C ARG A 134 8.29 19.62 -39.18
N SER A 135 9.16 19.32 -40.16
CA SER A 135 8.69 18.95 -41.51
C SER A 135 7.90 17.64 -41.52
N HIS A 136 8.17 16.75 -40.58
CA HIS A 136 7.41 15.51 -40.35
C HIS A 136 6.14 15.72 -39.49
N GLY A 137 5.77 16.97 -39.20
CA GLY A 137 4.52 17.31 -38.54
C GLY A 137 4.57 17.30 -37.01
N GLN A 138 5.76 17.27 -36.39
CA GLN A 138 5.88 17.40 -34.94
C GLN A 138 5.55 18.83 -34.49
N VAL A 139 4.57 18.95 -33.60
CA VAL A 139 4.07 20.23 -33.07
C VAL A 139 4.80 20.56 -31.76
N TYR A 140 5.15 21.84 -31.57
CA TYR A 140 5.73 22.37 -30.33
C TYR A 140 4.82 23.45 -29.72
N PRO A 141 4.57 23.46 -28.39
CA PRO A 141 5.00 22.48 -27.39
C PRO A 141 4.44 21.07 -27.66
N HIS A 142 5.14 20.03 -27.22
CA HIS A 142 4.73 18.65 -27.51
C HIS A 142 3.35 18.37 -26.87
N PRO A 143 2.43 17.73 -27.60
CA PRO A 143 1.14 17.37 -27.03
C PRO A 143 1.30 16.34 -25.91
N ILE A 144 0.39 16.37 -24.94
CA ILE A 144 0.34 15.35 -23.88
C ILE A 144 -0.19 14.05 -24.49
N PHE A 145 0.60 12.97 -24.42
CA PHE A 145 0.23 11.65 -24.93
C PHE A 145 -0.65 10.90 -23.92
N TRP A 146 -1.86 11.42 -23.66
CA TRP A 146 -2.78 10.90 -22.64
C TRP A 146 -3.11 9.41 -22.82
N LYS A 147 -3.18 8.93 -24.07
CA LYS A 147 -3.44 7.51 -24.35
C LYS A 147 -2.34 6.61 -23.79
N ALA A 148 -1.06 6.95 -24.02
CA ALA A 148 0.06 6.17 -23.50
C ALA A 148 0.14 6.25 -21.97
N PHE A 149 -0.12 7.44 -21.41
CA PHE A 149 -0.23 7.63 -19.96
C PHE A 149 -1.29 6.71 -19.33
N LEU A 150 -2.50 6.66 -19.91
CA LEU A 150 -3.57 5.79 -19.43
C LEU A 150 -3.21 4.30 -19.56
N VAL A 151 -2.58 3.89 -20.67
CA VAL A 151 -2.11 2.50 -20.83
C VAL A 151 -1.17 2.12 -19.69
N GLY A 152 -0.21 2.99 -19.34
CA GLY A 152 0.72 2.76 -18.23
C GLY A 152 0.02 2.69 -16.88
N LEU A 153 -0.93 3.60 -16.64
CA LEU A 153 -1.74 3.63 -15.42
C LEU A 153 -2.54 2.33 -15.23
N PHE A 154 -3.27 1.89 -16.25
CA PHE A 154 -4.08 0.67 -16.19
C PHE A 154 -3.23 -0.61 -16.12
N ALA A 155 -2.09 -0.64 -16.79
CA ALA A 155 -1.16 -1.75 -16.70
C ALA A 155 -0.58 -1.89 -15.27
N SER A 156 -0.25 -0.76 -14.62
CA SER A 156 0.16 -0.75 -13.21
C SER A 156 -0.96 -1.24 -12.28
N PHE A 157 -2.21 -0.79 -12.45
CA PHE A 157 -3.34 -1.32 -11.65
C PHE A 157 -3.54 -2.82 -11.85
N THR A 158 -3.34 -3.30 -13.08
CA THR A 158 -3.48 -4.72 -13.42
C THR A 158 -2.44 -5.54 -12.66
N VAL A 159 -1.16 -5.15 -12.69
CA VAL A 159 -0.13 -5.90 -11.95
C VAL A 159 -0.34 -5.81 -10.44
N GLN A 160 -0.72 -4.66 -9.90
CA GLN A 160 -0.95 -4.52 -8.46
C GLN A 160 -2.09 -5.41 -7.97
N SER A 161 -3.15 -5.56 -8.78
CA SER A 161 -4.24 -6.48 -8.49
C SER A 161 -3.81 -7.96 -8.47
N LEU A 162 -2.69 -8.30 -9.13
CA LEU A 162 -2.13 -9.65 -9.12
C LEU A 162 -1.22 -9.93 -7.91
N ARG A 163 -0.88 -8.93 -7.09
CA ARG A 163 0.02 -9.12 -5.94
C ARG A 163 -0.50 -10.15 -4.94
N VAL A 164 -1.75 -10.00 -4.49
CA VAL A 164 -2.38 -10.93 -3.53
C VAL A 164 -2.58 -12.33 -4.16
N PRO A 165 -3.15 -12.48 -5.37
CA PRO A 165 -3.22 -13.77 -6.05
C PRO A 165 -1.86 -14.47 -6.21
N THR A 166 -0.81 -13.72 -6.51
CA THR A 166 0.56 -14.26 -6.65
C THR A 166 1.03 -14.85 -5.32
N TRP A 167 0.83 -14.13 -4.21
CA TRP A 167 1.19 -14.64 -2.88
C TRP A 167 0.39 -15.88 -2.50
N VAL A 168 -0.93 -15.90 -2.73
CA VAL A 168 -1.79 -17.06 -2.46
C VAL A 168 -1.35 -18.27 -3.28
N GLY A 169 -1.09 -18.09 -4.57
CA GLY A 169 -0.64 -19.16 -5.46
C GLY A 169 0.71 -19.76 -5.05
N VAL A 170 1.67 -18.92 -4.62
CA VAL A 170 2.96 -19.39 -4.11
C VAL A 170 2.81 -20.09 -2.76
N SER A 171 1.90 -19.63 -1.89
CA SER A 171 1.66 -20.22 -0.57
C SER A 171 1.14 -21.65 -0.65
N TRP A 172 0.45 -22.02 -1.74
CA TRP A 172 0.02 -23.41 -2.00
C TRP A 172 1.17 -24.39 -2.21
N LEU A 173 2.39 -23.92 -2.44
CA LEU A 173 3.58 -24.77 -2.55
C LEU A 173 4.06 -25.32 -1.20
N LEU A 174 3.41 -24.93 -0.08
CA LEU A 174 3.72 -25.37 1.28
C LEU A 174 5.20 -25.15 1.67
N LEU A 175 5.81 -24.11 1.11
CA LEU A 175 7.17 -23.71 1.46
C LEU A 175 7.18 -23.04 2.85
N SER A 176 8.35 -22.98 3.47
CA SER A 176 8.53 -22.15 4.67
C SER A 176 8.16 -20.69 4.37
N ASN A 177 7.65 -19.96 5.37
CA ASN A 177 7.19 -18.58 5.22
C ASN A 177 8.24 -17.66 4.54
N SER A 178 9.51 -17.73 4.94
CA SER A 178 10.60 -16.94 4.33
C SER A 178 10.75 -17.20 2.83
N TRP A 179 10.69 -18.47 2.41
CA TRP A 179 10.75 -18.85 1.00
C TRP A 179 9.50 -18.42 0.24
N THR A 180 8.31 -18.49 0.85
CA THR A 180 7.07 -18.00 0.25
C THR A 180 7.14 -16.50 -0.03
N ILE A 181 7.68 -15.69 0.91
CA ILE A 181 7.87 -14.24 0.72
C ILE A 181 8.84 -13.95 -0.43
N VAL A 182 10.01 -14.61 -0.43
CA VAL A 182 11.03 -14.41 -1.46
C VAL A 182 10.49 -14.83 -2.83
N LEU A 183 9.90 -16.03 -2.94
CA LEU A 183 9.40 -16.55 -4.20
C LEU A 183 8.21 -15.74 -4.72
N SER A 184 7.27 -15.34 -3.87
CA SER A 184 6.15 -14.48 -4.28
C SER A 184 6.65 -13.10 -4.74
N THR A 185 7.66 -12.53 -4.10
CA THR A 185 8.30 -11.27 -4.52
C THR A 185 8.96 -11.43 -5.90
N VAL A 186 9.70 -12.52 -6.12
CA VAL A 186 10.35 -12.81 -7.41
C VAL A 186 9.31 -12.99 -8.51
N VAL A 187 8.29 -13.83 -8.29
CA VAL A 187 7.23 -14.09 -9.28
C VAL A 187 6.47 -12.80 -9.61
N HIS A 188 6.15 -12.00 -8.59
CA HIS A 188 5.47 -10.73 -8.80
C HIS A 188 6.32 -9.74 -9.60
N ALA A 189 7.62 -9.62 -9.32
CA ALA A 189 8.53 -8.77 -10.08
C ALA A 189 8.65 -9.20 -11.55
N VAL A 190 8.70 -10.52 -11.82
CA VAL A 190 8.68 -11.06 -13.20
C VAL A 190 7.36 -10.72 -13.90
N LEU A 191 6.22 -10.87 -13.22
CA LEU A 191 4.92 -10.47 -13.77
C LEU A 191 4.84 -8.97 -14.03
N HIS A 192 5.44 -8.15 -13.17
CA HIS A 192 5.50 -6.70 -13.29
C HIS A 192 6.22 -6.28 -14.56
N GLU A 193 7.42 -6.79 -14.78
CA GLU A 193 8.18 -6.51 -16.00
C GLU A 193 7.57 -7.17 -17.26
N GLY A 194 6.91 -8.33 -17.11
CA GLY A 194 6.18 -8.97 -18.20
C GLY A 194 5.00 -8.12 -18.69
N ILE A 195 4.19 -7.61 -17.76
CA ILE A 195 3.06 -6.71 -18.09
C ILE A 195 3.58 -5.38 -18.64
N ARG A 196 4.70 -4.86 -18.11
CA ARG A 196 5.34 -3.66 -18.66
C ARG A 196 5.73 -3.88 -20.12
N LEU A 197 6.42 -4.98 -20.43
CA LEU A 197 6.81 -5.32 -21.80
C LEU A 197 5.60 -5.45 -22.74
N VAL A 198 4.51 -6.08 -22.29
CA VAL A 198 3.26 -6.23 -23.06
C VAL A 198 2.53 -4.90 -23.24
N SER A 199 2.74 -3.91 -22.37
CA SER A 199 2.07 -2.61 -22.49
C SER A 199 2.71 -1.67 -23.53
N ILE A 200 3.99 -1.85 -23.84
CA ILE A 200 4.72 -1.07 -24.86
C ILE A 200 4.03 -1.09 -26.23
N PRO A 201 3.71 -2.26 -26.84
CA PRO A 201 3.04 -2.32 -28.15
C PRO A 201 1.64 -1.71 -28.18
N LEU A 202 1.00 -1.55 -27.01
CA LEU A 202 -0.33 -0.94 -26.93
C LEU A 202 -0.27 0.60 -27.08
N THR A 203 0.93 1.18 -27.00
CA THR A 203 1.12 2.61 -27.22
C THR A 203 1.25 2.91 -28.70
N ILE A 204 0.55 3.95 -29.15
CA ILE A 204 0.71 4.48 -30.51
C ILE A 204 2.01 5.31 -30.50
N PRO A 205 3.04 4.94 -31.27
CA PRO A 205 4.26 5.74 -31.35
C PRO A 205 3.94 7.12 -31.94
N SER A 206 4.72 8.14 -31.58
CA SER A 206 4.60 9.43 -32.25
C SER A 206 5.13 9.33 -33.69
N PRO A 207 4.72 10.22 -34.60
CA PRO A 207 5.09 10.13 -36.02
C PRO A 207 6.60 10.08 -36.27
N THR A 208 7.40 10.69 -35.39
CA THR A 208 8.86 10.82 -35.51
C THR A 208 9.62 9.89 -34.58
N SER A 209 9.06 9.50 -33.43
CA SER A 209 9.70 8.56 -32.50
C SER A 209 8.74 7.86 -31.51
N GLY A 210 9.16 6.71 -30.97
CA GLY A 210 8.48 6.06 -29.85
C GLY A 210 8.73 6.75 -28.48
N PHE A 211 9.61 7.76 -28.41
CA PHE A 211 10.12 8.31 -27.15
C PHE A 211 9.03 8.95 -26.30
N HIS A 212 8.28 9.91 -26.83
CA HIS A 212 7.26 10.61 -26.04
C HIS A 212 6.18 9.67 -25.53
N SER A 213 5.68 8.76 -26.39
CA SER A 213 4.71 7.75 -25.98
C SER A 213 5.26 6.85 -24.87
N SER A 214 6.53 6.43 -24.98
CA SER A 214 7.20 5.63 -23.95
C SER A 214 7.40 6.38 -22.63
N TYR A 215 7.75 7.66 -22.71
CA TYR A 215 7.92 8.52 -21.54
C TYR A 215 6.60 8.67 -20.77
N TYR A 216 5.50 8.98 -21.49
CA TYR A 216 4.18 9.07 -20.88
C TYR A 216 3.67 7.72 -20.37
N LEU A 217 3.99 6.61 -21.04
CA LEU A 217 3.72 5.25 -20.56
C LEU A 217 4.39 4.99 -19.21
N GLY A 218 5.71 5.24 -19.11
CA GLY A 218 6.47 5.06 -17.87
C GLY A 218 6.02 6.01 -16.77
N LEU A 219 5.66 7.25 -17.11
CA LEU A 219 5.13 8.23 -16.17
C LEU A 219 3.76 7.80 -15.61
N GLY A 220 2.85 7.32 -16.46
CA GLY A 220 1.55 6.81 -16.03
C GLY A 220 1.67 5.61 -15.10
N TRP A 221 2.60 4.70 -15.41
CA TRP A 221 2.93 3.59 -14.54
C TRP A 221 3.46 4.06 -13.18
N GLY A 222 4.46 4.94 -13.18
CA GLY A 222 5.05 5.46 -11.95
C GLY A 222 4.05 6.22 -11.07
N VAL A 223 3.10 6.94 -11.67
CA VAL A 223 2.04 7.65 -10.93
C VAL A 223 1.11 6.69 -10.21
N ALA A 224 0.67 5.60 -10.84
CA ALA A 224 -0.15 4.59 -10.19
C ALA A 224 0.58 3.95 -9.00
N GLU A 225 1.84 3.56 -9.18
CA GLU A 225 2.68 2.99 -8.12
C GLU A 225 2.92 3.97 -6.96
N ALA A 226 3.22 5.24 -7.27
CA ALA A 226 3.40 6.26 -6.26
C ALA A 226 2.11 6.55 -5.49
N ALA A 227 0.95 6.59 -6.18
CA ALA A 227 -0.35 6.77 -5.55
C ALA A 227 -0.70 5.60 -4.61
N TRP A 228 -0.50 4.36 -5.06
CA TRP A 228 -0.66 3.18 -4.22
C TRP A 228 0.24 3.23 -2.99
N GLY A 229 1.51 3.61 -3.18
CA GLY A 229 2.45 3.79 -2.09
C GLY A 229 2.06 4.88 -1.10
N ILE A 230 1.46 5.98 -1.54
CA ILE A 230 0.94 7.04 -0.66
C ILE A 230 -0.22 6.50 0.18
N VAL A 231 -1.16 5.78 -0.42
CA VAL A 231 -2.28 5.13 0.27
C VAL A 231 -1.76 4.14 1.31
N GLN A 232 -0.82 3.26 0.92
CA GLN A 232 -0.20 2.31 1.84
C GLN A 232 0.48 3.01 3.02
N GLY A 233 1.19 4.13 2.78
CA GLY A 233 1.84 4.84 3.88
C GLY A 233 0.86 5.57 4.80
N TRP A 234 -0.33 5.97 4.32
CA TRP A 234 -1.42 6.44 5.19
C TRP A 234 -1.97 5.31 6.07
N GLU A 235 -2.21 4.14 5.49
CA GLU A 235 -2.68 2.96 6.22
C GLU A 235 -1.65 2.54 7.28
N GLN A 236 -0.35 2.60 6.95
CA GLN A 236 0.75 2.34 7.90
C GLN A 236 0.82 3.37 9.02
N LEU A 237 0.59 4.64 8.71
CA LEU A 237 0.56 5.70 9.72
C LEU A 237 -0.66 5.55 10.65
N GLU A 238 -1.82 5.20 10.11
CA GLU A 238 -3.07 4.99 10.86
C GLU A 238 -2.96 3.90 11.94
N LEU A 239 -2.08 2.91 11.76
CA LEU A 239 -1.80 1.90 12.81
C LEU A 239 -1.27 2.50 14.13
N TYR A 240 -0.67 3.69 14.07
CA TYR A 240 -0.11 4.40 15.24
C TYR A 240 -1.05 5.46 15.80
N ARG A 241 -2.25 5.60 15.25
CA ARG A 241 -3.16 6.68 15.65
C ARG A 241 -3.46 6.67 17.14
N ASP A 242 -3.70 5.49 17.71
CA ASP A 242 -4.09 5.33 19.12
C ASP A 242 -2.95 5.79 20.07
N LEU A 243 -1.71 5.36 19.82
CA LEU A 243 -0.52 5.74 20.61
C LEU A 243 -0.16 7.23 20.53
N LEU A 244 -0.58 7.91 19.46
CA LEU A 244 -0.23 9.32 19.21
C LEU A 244 -1.34 10.30 19.63
N GLU A 245 -2.50 9.79 20.07
CA GLU A 245 -3.62 10.57 20.62
C GLU A 245 -3.63 10.56 22.16
N GLU A 246 -2.83 9.69 22.81
CA GLU A 246 -2.84 9.38 24.24
C GLU A 246 -2.39 10.51 25.18
N GLU A 247 -1.72 11.54 24.65
CA GLU A 247 -1.24 12.72 25.39
C GLU A 247 -2.39 13.65 25.89
N ARG A 248 -3.64 13.17 25.93
CA ARG A 248 -4.84 13.95 26.30
C ARG A 248 -5.52 13.49 27.59
N TRP A 249 -5.11 12.37 28.18
CA TRP A 249 -5.77 11.86 29.39
C TRP A 249 -5.24 12.45 30.70
N ASP A 250 -4.14 13.21 30.66
CA ASP A 250 -3.46 13.70 31.88
C ASP A 250 -3.98 15.04 32.44
N GLU A 251 -4.87 15.78 31.77
CA GLU A 251 -5.22 17.14 32.23
C GLU A 251 -6.50 17.26 33.06
N GLU A 252 -7.42 16.30 33.07
CA GLU A 252 -8.66 16.40 33.86
C GLU A 252 -9.17 15.03 34.31
N ALA A 253 -8.38 14.28 35.09
CA ALA A 253 -9.02 13.41 36.09
C ALA A 253 -9.75 14.37 37.05
N PRO A 254 -11.10 14.39 37.08
CA PRO A 254 -11.80 15.20 38.06
C PRO A 254 -11.31 14.69 39.42
N LEU A 255 -10.68 15.57 40.20
CA LEU A 255 -10.48 15.33 41.62
C LEU A 255 -11.81 14.80 42.14
N CYS A 256 -11.85 13.52 42.52
CA CYS A 256 -12.96 12.92 43.21
C CYS A 256 -13.12 13.70 44.52
N ASP A 257 -13.96 14.72 44.48
CA ASP A 257 -14.61 15.28 45.66
C ASP A 257 -15.51 14.17 46.23
N GLU A 258 -14.92 13.24 46.98
CA GLU A 258 -15.61 12.61 48.11
C GLU A 258 -15.96 13.69 49.16
N PRO A 259 -16.95 13.52 50.04
CA PRO A 259 -18.07 12.57 50.06
C PRO A 259 -19.42 13.28 50.40
N ALA A 260 -20.55 12.59 50.25
CA ALA A 260 -21.77 12.94 50.99
C ALA A 260 -22.54 11.69 51.42
N GLU A 261 -22.27 11.25 52.65
CA GLU A 261 -23.12 10.38 53.44
C GLU A 261 -24.60 10.78 53.29
N ILE A 262 -25.42 9.91 52.69
CA ILE A 262 -26.88 9.96 52.84
C ILE A 262 -27.32 8.78 53.69
N ALA A 263 -27.34 9.04 54.99
CA ALA A 263 -28.39 8.70 55.94
C ALA A 263 -29.23 7.42 55.65
N ASN A 264 -28.78 6.33 56.24
CA ASN A 264 -29.54 5.45 57.15
C ASN A 264 -31.08 5.65 57.15
N GLY A 265 -31.77 4.90 56.28
CA GLY A 265 -33.23 4.80 56.21
C GLY A 265 -33.73 3.44 56.69
N ASN A 266 -33.90 3.30 58.00
CA ASN A 266 -34.49 2.14 58.67
C ASN A 266 -35.97 1.95 58.24
N GLY A 267 -36.27 0.91 57.45
CA GLY A 267 -37.59 0.62 56.89
C GLY A 267 -38.04 -0.82 57.14
N ASN A 268 -38.50 -1.09 58.35
CA ASN A 268 -39.19 -2.32 58.75
C ASN A 268 -40.55 -2.44 58.01
N GLY A 269 -40.81 -3.54 57.29
CA GLY A 269 -42.07 -3.70 56.56
C GLY A 269 -42.34 -5.04 55.88
N ASN A 270 -42.76 -6.03 56.67
CA ASN A 270 -43.75 -7.08 56.37
C ASN A 270 -43.69 -7.91 55.07
N ASN A 271 -43.51 -9.21 55.30
CA ASN A 271 -44.11 -10.36 54.63
C ASN A 271 -45.43 -10.08 53.87
N GLY A 272 -45.43 -10.34 52.57
CA GLY A 272 -46.61 -10.41 51.72
C GLY A 272 -46.33 -11.24 50.48
N LEU A 273 -46.55 -12.56 50.60
CA LEU A 273 -46.50 -13.58 49.56
C LEU A 273 -47.11 -13.09 48.23
N ALA A 274 -46.26 -12.70 47.27
CA ALA A 274 -46.66 -12.32 45.93
C ALA A 274 -46.29 -13.45 44.96
N THR A 275 -47.27 -13.92 44.21
CA THR A 275 -47.12 -14.88 43.13
C THR A 275 -46.17 -14.32 42.07
N VAL A 276 -45.05 -15.01 41.84
CA VAL A 276 -44.05 -14.73 40.81
C VAL A 276 -44.74 -14.55 39.45
N PRO A 277 -44.68 -13.36 38.83
CA PRO A 277 -45.33 -13.11 37.55
C PRO A 277 -44.41 -13.57 36.41
N GLU A 278 -44.97 -14.31 35.47
CA GLU A 278 -44.33 -14.82 34.23
C GLU A 278 -43.60 -13.74 33.40
N THR A 279 -43.80 -12.45 33.69
CA THR A 279 -43.12 -11.29 33.10
C THR A 279 -41.67 -11.10 33.53
N GLU A 280 -41.22 -11.61 34.68
CA GLU A 280 -39.80 -11.51 35.08
C GLU A 280 -38.89 -12.40 34.22
N ALA A 281 -39.39 -13.56 33.78
CA ALA A 281 -38.63 -14.48 32.91
C ALA A 281 -38.35 -13.87 31.51
N LEU A 282 -39.16 -12.93 31.04
CA LEU A 282 -38.98 -12.26 29.75
C LEU A 282 -37.91 -11.15 29.85
N LEU A 283 -37.84 -10.44 30.98
CA LEU A 283 -36.81 -9.42 31.23
C LEU A 283 -35.41 -10.02 31.48
N VAL A 284 -35.34 -11.21 32.10
CA VAL A 284 -34.06 -11.92 32.29
C VAL A 284 -33.52 -12.42 30.94
N ALA A 285 -34.38 -12.92 30.04
CA ALA A 285 -33.95 -13.33 28.71
C ALA A 285 -33.44 -12.15 27.85
N ASP A 286 -34.08 -10.98 27.94
CA ASP A 286 -33.63 -9.77 27.25
C ASP A 286 -32.29 -9.25 27.81
N ALA A 287 -32.05 -9.39 29.12
CA ALA A 287 -30.79 -9.00 29.77
C ALA A 287 -29.61 -9.91 29.37
N GLU A 288 -29.83 -11.23 29.29
CA GLU A 288 -28.81 -12.19 28.85
C GLU A 288 -28.42 -11.98 27.36
N GLU A 289 -29.38 -11.68 26.49
CA GLU A 289 -29.10 -11.36 25.08
C GLU A 289 -28.30 -10.04 24.95
N GLN A 290 -28.63 -9.04 25.77
CA GLN A 290 -27.91 -7.77 25.75
C GLN A 290 -26.46 -7.93 26.24
N GLN A 291 -26.23 -8.70 27.31
CA GLN A 291 -24.89 -9.01 27.80
C GLN A 291 -24.06 -9.76 26.76
N TYR A 292 -24.64 -10.75 26.08
CA TYR A 292 -23.96 -11.46 25.00
C TYR A 292 -23.52 -10.53 23.85
N LEU A 293 -24.36 -9.56 23.48
CA LEU A 293 -24.03 -8.59 22.43
C LEU A 293 -22.94 -7.61 22.86
N GLU A 294 -22.89 -7.25 24.13
CA GLU A 294 -21.83 -6.42 24.72
C GLU A 294 -20.50 -7.18 24.74
N ASP A 295 -20.51 -8.45 25.17
CA ASP A 295 -19.35 -9.35 25.15
C ASP A 295 -18.82 -9.57 23.73
N GLU A 296 -19.71 -9.80 22.75
CA GLU A 296 -19.32 -9.96 21.33
C GLU A 296 -18.68 -8.67 20.78
N ALA A 297 -19.22 -7.50 21.15
CA ALA A 297 -18.67 -6.21 20.74
C ALA A 297 -17.31 -5.93 21.39
N GLU A 298 -17.15 -6.28 22.67
CA GLU A 298 -15.88 -6.17 23.38
C GLU A 298 -14.83 -7.11 22.78
N LEU A 299 -15.19 -8.37 22.51
CA LEU A 299 -14.29 -9.33 21.88
C LEU A 299 -13.85 -8.86 20.50
N ALA A 300 -14.77 -8.30 19.70
CA ALA A 300 -14.44 -7.73 18.39
C ALA A 300 -13.45 -6.56 18.52
N LEU A 301 -13.61 -5.71 19.52
CA LEU A 301 -12.69 -4.61 19.81
C LEU A 301 -11.31 -5.13 20.23
N ARG A 302 -11.26 -6.12 21.14
CA ARG A 302 -10.00 -6.76 21.57
C ARG A 302 -9.26 -7.39 20.39
N VAL A 303 -9.96 -8.07 19.49
CA VAL A 303 -9.37 -8.63 18.26
C VAL A 303 -8.82 -7.53 17.35
N GLU A 304 -9.57 -6.44 17.15
CA GLU A 304 -9.11 -5.30 16.34
C GLU A 304 -7.84 -4.66 16.92
N VAL A 305 -7.78 -4.48 18.24
CA VAL A 305 -6.60 -3.94 18.93
C VAL A 305 -5.39 -4.86 18.75
N LEU A 306 -5.56 -6.17 18.95
CA LEU A 306 -4.50 -7.15 18.76
C LEU A 306 -4.01 -7.22 17.31
N GLU A 307 -4.91 -7.09 16.33
CA GLU A 307 -4.54 -7.02 14.91
C GLU A 307 -3.72 -5.77 14.60
N ARG A 308 -4.09 -4.60 15.15
CA ARG A 308 -3.31 -3.36 14.99
C ARG A 308 -1.94 -3.48 15.66
N MET A 309 -1.88 -3.98 16.90
CA MET A 309 -0.62 -4.19 17.63
C MET A 309 0.32 -5.09 16.83
N ARG A 310 -0.19 -6.21 16.32
CA ARG A 310 0.57 -7.12 15.49
C ARG A 310 1.04 -6.47 14.18
N ALA A 311 0.16 -5.74 13.49
CA ALA A 311 0.51 -5.06 12.24
C ALA A 311 1.60 -3.99 12.44
N ARG A 312 1.59 -3.29 13.59
CA ARG A 312 2.68 -2.37 13.97
C ARG A 312 3.99 -3.11 14.18
N GLN A 313 3.99 -4.19 14.96
CA GLN A 313 5.19 -4.97 15.23
C GLN A 313 5.80 -5.52 13.93
N GLU A 314 4.99 -6.06 13.03
CA GLU A 314 5.46 -6.54 11.72
C GLU A 314 6.08 -5.41 10.87
N LEU A 315 5.55 -4.20 10.97
CA LEU A 315 6.07 -3.01 10.30
C LEU A 315 7.40 -2.56 10.91
N GLU A 316 7.52 -2.58 12.23
CA GLU A 316 8.72 -2.24 12.98
C GLU A 316 9.85 -3.25 12.71
N ASP A 317 9.53 -4.54 12.68
CA ASP A 317 10.47 -5.60 12.30
C ASP A 317 10.97 -5.40 10.86
N ALA A 318 10.10 -4.97 9.95
CA ALA A 318 10.46 -4.73 8.56
C ALA A 318 11.41 -3.52 8.41
N PHE A 319 11.11 -2.39 9.06
CA PHE A 319 11.89 -1.16 8.95
C PHE A 319 13.04 -1.03 9.95
N GLY A 320 13.02 -1.80 11.03
CA GLY A 320 13.93 -1.70 12.18
C GLY A 320 13.63 -0.52 13.13
N LEU A 321 12.53 0.21 12.91
CA LEU A 321 12.07 1.31 13.77
C LEU A 321 10.57 1.61 13.59
N PRO A 322 9.91 2.27 14.56
CA PRO A 322 8.53 2.73 14.45
C PRO A 322 8.35 3.62 13.22
N PHE A 323 7.28 3.39 12.47
CA PHE A 323 7.02 4.11 11.23
C PHE A 323 6.94 5.63 11.40
N PRO A 324 6.31 6.19 12.47
CA PRO A 324 6.30 7.63 12.73
C PRO A 324 7.69 8.25 12.95
N ASN A 325 8.68 7.45 13.33
CA ASN A 325 10.05 7.91 13.57
C ASN A 325 10.89 7.98 12.28
N ILE A 326 10.38 7.47 11.15
CA ILE A 326 11.07 7.57 9.86
C ILE A 326 11.09 9.05 9.44
N PRO A 327 12.26 9.63 9.13
CA PRO A 327 12.35 11.01 8.70
C PRO A 327 11.48 11.29 7.48
N PHE A 328 10.61 12.30 7.60
CA PHE A 328 9.66 12.68 6.56
C PHE A 328 10.25 12.82 5.13
N PRO A 329 11.47 13.39 4.92
CA PRO A 329 12.08 13.44 3.60
C PRO A 329 12.27 12.07 2.93
N LEU A 330 12.42 10.99 3.69
CA LEU A 330 12.55 9.64 3.13
C LEU A 330 11.24 9.16 2.51
N HIS A 331 10.08 9.48 3.11
CA HIS A 331 8.78 9.17 2.52
C HIS A 331 8.59 9.88 1.18
N LEU A 332 9.03 11.14 1.06
CA LEU A 332 9.06 11.84 -0.22
C LEU A 332 9.98 11.14 -1.21
N LEU A 333 11.19 10.81 -0.77
CA LEU A 333 12.21 10.20 -1.62
C LEU A 333 11.76 8.85 -2.17
N TRP A 334 11.03 8.04 -1.40
CA TRP A 334 10.45 6.78 -1.89
C TRP A 334 9.46 6.98 -3.04
N ARG A 335 8.67 8.07 -3.04
CA ARG A 335 7.73 8.36 -4.13
C ARG A 335 8.46 8.84 -5.37
N LEU A 336 9.48 9.67 -5.20
CA LEU A 336 10.34 10.12 -6.30
C LEU A 336 11.12 8.96 -6.92
N ASP A 337 11.71 8.10 -6.09
CA ASP A 337 12.43 6.90 -6.49
C ASP A 337 11.52 5.97 -7.30
N THR A 338 10.32 5.70 -6.79
CA THR A 338 9.32 4.88 -7.50
C THR A 338 8.98 5.46 -8.88
N LEU A 339 8.76 6.78 -8.98
CA LEU A 339 8.46 7.45 -10.26
C LEU A 339 9.63 7.34 -11.25
N LEU A 340 10.84 7.66 -10.80
CA LEU A 340 12.04 7.65 -11.61
C LEU A 340 12.39 6.23 -12.07
N LEU A 341 12.34 5.24 -11.18
CA LEU A 341 12.66 3.85 -11.51
C LEU A 341 11.69 3.32 -12.57
N ASN A 342 10.38 3.49 -12.38
CA ASN A 342 9.38 3.02 -13.35
C ASN A 342 9.52 3.74 -14.71
N LEU A 343 9.81 5.04 -14.70
CA LEU A 343 10.08 5.80 -15.91
C LEU A 343 11.33 5.27 -16.64
N GLY A 344 12.46 5.15 -15.93
CA GLY A 344 13.74 4.71 -16.49
C GLY A 344 13.69 3.30 -17.06
N LEU A 345 13.13 2.33 -16.32
CA LEU A 345 12.98 0.96 -16.80
C LEU A 345 12.06 0.87 -18.02
N THR A 346 10.97 1.64 -18.05
CA THR A 346 10.07 1.70 -19.22
C THR A 346 10.78 2.27 -20.44
N LEU A 347 11.55 3.36 -20.27
CA LEU A 347 12.32 3.97 -21.34
C LEU A 347 13.39 3.02 -21.91
N ILE A 348 14.07 2.26 -21.05
CA ILE A 348 15.04 1.25 -21.49
C ILE A 348 14.33 0.19 -22.33
N LEU A 349 13.27 -0.45 -21.83
CA LEU A 349 12.59 -1.52 -22.56
C LEU A 349 12.01 -1.04 -23.89
N SER A 350 11.41 0.16 -23.90
CA SER A 350 10.78 0.68 -25.09
C SER A 350 11.77 1.14 -26.16
N ALA A 351 12.99 1.57 -25.78
CA ALA A 351 14.05 1.87 -26.73
C ALA A 351 14.42 0.64 -27.58
N TYR A 352 14.52 -0.54 -26.96
CA TYR A 352 14.81 -1.79 -27.67
C TYR A 352 13.58 -2.36 -28.39
N TYR A 353 12.37 -1.98 -27.97
CA TYR A 353 11.14 -2.40 -28.66
C TYR A 353 10.90 -1.61 -29.96
N PHE A 354 11.02 -0.29 -29.91
CA PHE A 354 10.79 0.60 -31.06
C PHE A 354 12.03 0.79 -31.94
N ASP A 355 13.15 0.15 -31.59
CA ASP A 355 14.48 0.30 -32.20
C ASP A 355 14.90 1.78 -32.23
N SER A 356 15.47 2.22 -31.11
CA SER A 356 15.86 3.61 -30.88
C SER A 356 16.90 4.06 -31.91
N GLU A 357 16.44 4.64 -33.01
CA GLU A 357 17.26 5.61 -33.68
C GLU A 357 17.49 6.80 -32.73
N PRO A 358 18.74 7.25 -32.52
CA PRO A 358 19.02 8.32 -31.59
C PRO A 358 18.28 9.59 -32.01
N ILE A 359 17.57 10.23 -31.07
CA ILE A 359 16.85 11.50 -31.29
C ILE A 359 17.78 12.56 -31.90
N TYR A 360 19.07 12.54 -31.53
CA TYR A 360 20.10 13.37 -32.12
C TYR A 360 21.11 12.53 -32.91
N LYS A 361 20.97 12.53 -34.25
CA LYS A 361 22.06 12.10 -35.13
C LYS A 361 23.13 13.18 -35.14
N HIS A 362 24.13 13.05 -34.27
CA HIS A 362 25.31 13.90 -34.38
C HIS A 362 26.02 13.62 -35.70
N GLN A 363 26.18 14.66 -36.52
CA GLN A 363 27.10 14.63 -37.64
C GLN A 363 28.50 14.37 -37.07
N THR A 364 28.93 13.11 -37.03
CA THR A 364 30.35 12.82 -36.95
C THR A 364 31.00 13.57 -38.11
N PHE A 365 31.86 14.53 -37.75
CA PHE A 365 32.47 15.57 -38.59
C PHE A 365 33.20 15.09 -39.88
N ALA A 366 33.10 13.80 -40.22
CA ALA A 366 33.92 13.13 -41.24
C ALA A 366 33.16 12.65 -42.50
N SER A 367 31.82 12.67 -42.54
CA SER A 367 31.08 12.24 -43.75
C SER A 367 30.34 13.40 -44.39
N GLY A 368 30.96 13.97 -45.42
CA GLY A 368 30.39 15.03 -46.23
C GLY A 368 29.02 14.67 -46.81
N GLY A 369 28.02 15.48 -46.47
CA GLY A 369 26.93 15.88 -47.36
C GLY A 369 26.12 14.78 -48.05
N LYS A 370 25.81 13.68 -47.37
CA LYS A 370 24.68 12.84 -47.78
C LYS A 370 23.48 13.20 -46.94
N ASP A 371 22.45 13.71 -47.60
CA ASP A 371 21.10 13.84 -47.06
C ASP A 371 20.71 12.48 -46.48
N TRP A 372 20.65 12.39 -45.16
CA TRP A 372 20.20 11.18 -44.50
C TRP A 372 18.69 11.10 -44.72
N GLU A 373 18.23 10.01 -45.32
CA GLU A 373 16.79 9.78 -45.42
C GLU A 373 16.20 9.75 -44.00
N PRO A 374 15.04 10.39 -43.79
CA PRO A 374 14.31 10.29 -42.53
C PRO A 374 14.10 8.82 -42.23
N ALA A 375 14.63 8.36 -41.11
CA ALA A 375 14.51 6.96 -40.79
C ALA A 375 13.07 6.65 -40.41
N GLU A 376 12.46 5.77 -41.18
CA GLU A 376 11.19 5.17 -40.77
C GLU A 376 11.46 4.26 -39.56
N PRO A 377 10.65 4.36 -38.49
CA PRO A 377 10.83 3.49 -37.33
C PRO A 377 10.75 2.03 -37.77
N ASN A 378 11.76 1.24 -37.42
CA ASN A 378 11.76 -0.18 -37.72
C ASN A 378 10.57 -0.84 -37.03
N SER A 379 9.69 -1.46 -37.82
CA SER A 379 8.50 -2.15 -37.29
C SER A 379 8.83 -3.41 -36.48
N THR A 380 10.08 -3.87 -36.54
CA THR A 380 10.55 -5.08 -35.85
C THR A 380 11.34 -4.73 -34.60
N PRO A 381 11.00 -5.31 -33.44
CA PRO A 381 11.78 -5.13 -32.22
C PRO A 381 13.24 -5.57 -32.36
N SER A 382 14.11 -4.97 -31.56
CA SER A 382 15.53 -5.31 -31.52
C SER A 382 15.73 -6.79 -31.11
N PRO A 383 16.68 -7.52 -31.72
CA PRO A 383 17.01 -8.89 -31.31
C PRO A 383 17.52 -8.97 -29.86
N TYR A 384 17.97 -7.86 -29.28
CA TYR A 384 18.46 -7.80 -27.90
C TYR A 384 17.36 -7.57 -26.86
N LEU A 385 16.11 -7.33 -27.27
CA LEU A 385 14.99 -7.06 -26.37
C LEU A 385 14.82 -8.11 -25.25
N PRO A 386 14.89 -9.44 -25.51
CA PRO A 386 14.76 -10.43 -24.44
C PRO A 386 15.89 -10.37 -23.40
N LEU A 387 17.11 -10.06 -23.84
CA LEU A 387 18.27 -9.92 -22.96
C LEU A 387 18.10 -8.69 -22.04
N VAL A 388 17.70 -7.56 -22.62
CA VAL A 388 17.46 -6.31 -21.89
C VAL A 388 16.30 -6.48 -20.91
N TRP A 389 15.22 -7.14 -21.32
CA TRP A 389 14.11 -7.48 -20.43
C TRP A 389 14.56 -8.37 -19.27
N GLY A 390 15.38 -9.37 -19.52
CA GLY A 390 15.98 -10.21 -18.48
C GLY A 390 16.80 -9.39 -17.49
N LEU A 391 17.63 -8.46 -17.97
CA LEU A 391 18.44 -7.58 -17.12
C LEU A 391 17.58 -6.64 -16.26
N VAL A 392 16.59 -6.00 -16.87
CA VAL A 392 15.63 -5.13 -16.17
C VAL A 392 14.86 -5.93 -15.10
N THR A 393 14.46 -7.16 -15.41
CA THR A 393 13.76 -8.06 -14.47
C THR A 393 14.66 -8.44 -13.30
N VAL A 394 15.92 -8.81 -13.56
CA VAL A 394 16.89 -9.12 -12.50
C VAL A 394 17.15 -7.90 -11.61
N LEU A 395 17.28 -6.71 -12.20
CA LEU A 395 17.45 -5.46 -11.46
C LEU A 395 16.24 -5.19 -10.56
N HIS A 396 15.02 -5.34 -11.06
CA HIS A 396 13.81 -5.15 -10.26
C HIS A 396 13.73 -6.18 -9.13
N ILE A 397 13.97 -7.47 -9.41
CA ILE A 397 14.03 -8.51 -8.37
C ILE A 397 15.04 -8.15 -7.28
N ALA A 398 16.26 -7.74 -7.67
CA ALA A 398 17.31 -7.36 -6.73
C ALA A 398 16.85 -6.21 -5.82
N LEU A 399 16.28 -5.15 -6.40
CA LEU A 399 15.75 -4.02 -5.62
C LEU A 399 14.63 -4.47 -4.67
N SER A 400 13.67 -5.27 -5.15
CA SER A 400 12.56 -5.77 -4.33
C SER A 400 13.04 -6.64 -3.16
N LEU A 401 14.10 -7.42 -3.35
CA LEU A 401 14.70 -8.24 -2.29
C LEU A 401 15.53 -7.40 -1.31
N VAL A 402 16.23 -6.36 -1.77
CA VAL A 402 16.95 -5.42 -0.90
C VAL A 402 15.99 -4.74 0.09
N TRP A 403 14.77 -4.41 -0.35
CA TRP A 403 13.75 -3.87 0.55
C TRP A 403 13.32 -4.83 1.68
N LYS A 404 13.55 -6.14 1.54
CA LYS A 404 13.26 -7.13 2.60
C LYS A 404 14.29 -7.15 3.72
N ILE A 405 15.48 -6.60 3.47
CA ILE A 405 16.56 -6.52 4.46
C ILE A 405 16.75 -5.10 5.02
N VAL A 406 15.79 -4.20 4.77
CA VAL A 406 15.90 -2.78 5.11
C VAL A 406 16.10 -2.52 6.61
N GLY A 407 15.47 -3.30 7.49
CA GLY A 407 15.69 -3.21 8.93
C GLY A 407 17.13 -3.47 9.37
N SER A 408 17.88 -4.30 8.63
CA SER A 408 19.29 -4.59 8.92
C SER A 408 20.27 -3.60 8.29
N ALA A 409 19.95 -3.11 7.07
CA ALA A 409 20.82 -2.21 6.31
C ALA A 409 20.63 -0.74 6.70
N GLY A 410 19.51 -0.43 7.36
CA GLY A 410 19.07 0.93 7.65
C GLY A 410 18.28 1.53 6.50
N VAL A 411 17.13 2.11 6.87
CA VAL A 411 16.17 2.72 5.93
C VAL A 411 16.82 3.78 5.03
N GLY A 412 17.68 4.62 5.60
CA GLY A 412 18.37 5.67 4.84
C GLY A 412 19.27 5.12 3.73
N ALA A 413 20.09 4.10 4.02
CA ALA A 413 21.03 3.52 3.06
C ALA A 413 20.30 2.89 1.86
N VAL A 414 19.25 2.11 2.14
CA VAL A 414 18.41 1.50 1.09
C VAL A 414 17.73 2.57 0.24
N THR A 415 17.21 3.62 0.87
CA THR A 415 16.52 4.71 0.16
C THR A 415 17.44 5.47 -0.79
N TRP A 416 18.63 5.87 -0.32
CA TRP A 416 19.61 6.57 -1.16
C TRP A 416 20.18 5.67 -2.25
N GLY A 417 20.42 4.38 -1.94
CA GLY A 417 20.85 3.39 -2.93
C GLY A 417 19.81 3.20 -4.03
N GLY A 418 18.53 3.08 -3.66
CA GLY A 418 17.40 3.01 -4.60
C GLY A 418 17.38 4.22 -5.53
N LEU A 419 17.44 5.43 -4.97
CA LEU A 419 17.46 6.68 -5.74
C LEU A 419 18.59 6.72 -6.77
N ILE A 420 19.80 6.31 -6.40
CA ILE A 420 20.94 6.28 -7.33
C ILE A 420 20.66 5.32 -8.48
N VAL A 421 20.10 4.14 -8.18
CA VAL A 421 19.72 3.17 -9.21
C VAL A 421 18.62 3.72 -10.11
N ALA A 422 17.59 4.37 -9.55
CA ALA A 422 16.50 4.96 -10.33
C ALA A 422 16.96 6.11 -11.22
N LEU A 423 17.84 6.99 -10.73
CA LEU A 423 18.46 8.01 -11.58
C LEU A 423 19.31 7.37 -12.68
N GLY A 424 20.09 6.34 -12.32
CA GLY A 424 20.89 5.57 -13.28
C GLY A 424 20.05 4.96 -14.40
N THR A 425 18.89 4.38 -14.08
CA THR A 425 17.98 3.82 -15.10
C THR A 425 17.31 4.90 -15.94
N VAL A 426 16.97 6.07 -15.38
CA VAL A 426 16.47 7.22 -16.17
C VAL A 426 17.53 7.71 -17.15
N PHE A 427 18.76 7.92 -16.70
CA PHE A 427 19.85 8.36 -17.60
C PHE A 427 20.20 7.29 -18.64
N ALA A 428 20.22 6.01 -18.26
CA ALA A 428 20.43 4.92 -19.22
C ALA A 428 19.29 4.85 -20.25
N GLY A 429 18.04 5.02 -19.82
CA GLY A 429 16.88 5.11 -20.70
C GLY A 429 16.96 6.30 -21.65
N LEU A 430 17.19 7.50 -21.13
CA LEU A 430 17.39 8.71 -21.94
C LEU A 430 18.57 8.55 -22.91
N GLY A 431 19.67 7.94 -22.47
CA GLY A 431 20.84 7.64 -23.30
C GLY A 431 20.53 6.65 -24.42
N ALA A 432 19.72 5.62 -24.17
CA ALA A 432 19.26 4.69 -25.21
C ALA A 432 18.43 5.41 -26.29
N TRP A 433 17.65 6.42 -25.91
CA TRP A 433 16.94 7.30 -26.83
C TRP A 433 17.83 8.40 -27.45
N GLY A 434 19.11 8.48 -27.11
CA GLY A 434 20.04 9.52 -27.59
C GLY A 434 19.82 10.90 -26.96
N GLY A 435 19.11 11.00 -25.84
CA GLY A 435 18.81 12.25 -25.13
C GLY A 435 19.92 12.74 -24.20
N VAL A 436 20.93 11.92 -23.90
CA VAL A 436 22.11 12.29 -23.10
C VAL A 436 23.30 12.41 -24.04
N VAL A 437 23.86 13.63 -24.14
CA VAL A 437 25.00 14.00 -25.00
C VAL A 437 26.11 14.58 -24.14
#